data_AF-A0A969H259-F1
#
_entry.id   AF-A0A969H259-F1
#
_cell.length_a   1.000
_cell.length_b   1.000
_cell.length_c   1.000
_cell.angle_alpha   90.00
_cell.angle_beta   90.00
_cell.angle_gamma   90.00
#
_symmetry.space_group_name_H-M   'P 1'
#
loop_
_entity.id
_entity.type
_entity.pdbx_description
1 polymer ?
#
loop_
_entity_poly.entity_id
_entity_poly.type
_entity_poly.pdbx_seq_one_letter_code
_entity_poly.pdbx_strand_id
1 'polypeptide(L)'
;MQETGLKPDTLRAWERRYGLPQPQRTGGGHRLYSQHDIDMLKWLAARQEEGLSISRAVDLWHSLQQEGQNPLQATSHSVPGPLNAQPTLPAGSAVTELRRGWISACLAFDERTAENILAHASALYPLETVCFELLQKGLMEMGEGWYNGTVTVQQEHFASALAMRRLDALVAATPPPTRP
;
A
#
# COMPACT_ATOMS: atom_id res chain seq x y z
N MET A 1 -21.35 -10.78 16.03
CA MET A 1 -20.45 -9.84 15.32
C MET A 1 -19.11 -9.77 16.05
N GLN A 2 -18.30 -10.84 16.01
CA GLN A 2 -16.98 -10.87 16.68
C GLN A 2 -15.87 -11.60 15.90
N GLU A 3 -16.11 -12.07 14.67
CA GLU A 3 -15.13 -12.95 13.98
C GLU A 3 -14.14 -12.26 13.03
N THR A 4 -14.35 -10.99 12.66
CA THR A 4 -13.45 -10.26 11.73
C THR A 4 -12.60 -9.17 12.40
N GLY A 5 -12.86 -8.81 13.66
CA GLY A 5 -12.16 -7.72 14.35
C GLY A 5 -12.40 -6.30 13.78
N LEU A 6 -13.10 -6.18 12.65
CA LEU A 6 -13.37 -4.93 11.95
C LEU A 6 -14.57 -4.18 12.55
N LYS A 7 -14.43 -2.86 12.74
CA LYS A 7 -15.53 -2.00 13.21
C LYS A 7 -16.69 -2.01 12.20
N PRO A 8 -17.96 -2.03 12.65
CA PRO A 8 -19.14 -2.02 11.76
C PRO A 8 -19.17 -0.85 10.78
N ASP A 9 -18.60 0.30 11.14
CA ASP A 9 -18.54 1.48 10.29
C ASP A 9 -17.52 1.34 9.15
N THR A 10 -16.42 0.62 9.37
CA THR A 10 -15.43 0.30 8.33
C THR A 10 -16.06 -0.59 7.26
N LEU A 11 -16.83 -1.59 7.67
CA LEU A 11 -17.56 -2.48 6.75
C LEU A 11 -18.59 -1.71 5.90
N ARG A 12 -19.33 -0.78 6.52
CA ARG A 12 -20.30 0.08 5.80
C ARG A 12 -19.60 1.03 4.82
N ALA A 13 -18.40 1.50 5.16
CA ALA A 13 -17.61 2.35 4.28
C ALA A 13 -17.11 1.58 3.06
N TRP A 14 -16.67 0.33 3.23
CA TRP A 14 -16.18 -0.52 2.15
C TRP A 14 -17.31 -0.95 1.21
N GLU A 15 -18.45 -1.37 1.77
CA GLU A 15 -19.65 -1.73 0.99
C GLU A 15 -20.11 -0.54 0.10
N ARG A 16 -20.10 0.68 0.64
CA ARG A 16 -20.54 1.87 -0.09
C ARG A 16 -19.54 2.33 -1.15
N ARG A 17 -18.22 2.22 -0.89
CA ARG A 17 -17.17 2.76 -1.76
C ARG A 17 -16.69 1.78 -2.82
N TYR A 18 -16.61 0.50 -2.47
CA TYR A 18 -15.99 -0.53 -3.31
C TYR A 18 -16.99 -1.64 -3.70
N GLY A 19 -18.23 -1.57 -3.23
CA GLY A 19 -19.26 -2.57 -3.55
C GLY A 19 -19.01 -3.95 -2.94
N LEU A 20 -18.07 -4.05 -1.99
CA LEU A 20 -17.68 -5.28 -1.32
C LEU A 20 -17.68 -5.11 0.21
N PRO A 21 -18.12 -6.13 0.98
CA PRO A 21 -18.82 -7.35 0.53
C PRO A 21 -20.24 -7.06 0.01
N GLN A 22 -20.85 -8.02 -0.70
CA GLN A 22 -22.26 -8.00 -1.10
C GLN A 22 -23.08 -8.94 -0.19
N PRO A 23 -23.35 -8.58 1.07
CA PRO A 23 -24.09 -9.44 1.97
C PRO A 23 -25.53 -9.63 1.48
N GLN A 24 -26.05 -10.84 1.63
CA GLN A 24 -27.47 -11.08 1.40
C GLN A 24 -28.29 -10.31 2.44
N ARG A 25 -29.42 -9.73 2.01
CA ARG A 25 -30.35 -9.05 2.91
C ARG A 25 -31.45 -10.01 3.31
N THR A 26 -31.72 -10.15 4.61
CA THR A 26 -32.94 -10.84 5.07
C THR A 26 -34.18 -10.03 4.70
N GLY A 27 -35.35 -10.68 4.70
CA GLY A 27 -36.64 -9.98 4.51
C GLY A 27 -36.91 -8.84 5.51
N GLY A 28 -36.15 -8.75 6.61
CA GLY A 28 -36.17 -7.65 7.58
C GLY A 28 -35.10 -6.57 7.39
N GLY A 29 -34.31 -6.60 6.30
CA GLY A 29 -33.32 -5.56 5.98
C GLY A 29 -31.98 -5.67 6.73
N HIS A 30 -31.74 -6.75 7.47
CA HIS A 30 -30.45 -7.00 8.12
C HIS A 30 -29.47 -7.67 7.16
N ARG A 31 -28.19 -7.30 7.26
CA ARG A 31 -27.09 -7.87 6.46
C ARG A 31 -26.67 -9.23 7.02
N LEU A 32 -26.75 -10.26 6.20
CA LEU A 32 -26.15 -11.58 6.46
C LEU A 32 -24.85 -11.67 5.69
N TYR A 33 -23.74 -11.79 6.42
CA TYR A 33 -22.45 -12.11 5.84
C TYR A 33 -22.33 -13.63 5.76
N SER A 34 -22.01 -14.14 4.58
CA SER A 34 -21.63 -15.54 4.40
C SER A 34 -20.22 -15.79 4.94
N GLN A 35 -19.86 -17.07 5.13
CA GLN A 35 -18.48 -17.42 5.49
C GLN A 35 -17.47 -16.89 4.47
N HIS A 36 -17.84 -16.92 3.18
CA HIS A 36 -17.04 -16.36 2.10
C HIS A 36 -16.80 -14.85 2.26
N ASP A 37 -17.83 -14.09 2.68
CA ASP A 37 -17.68 -12.66 2.95
C ASP A 37 -16.74 -12.39 4.13
N ILE A 38 -16.81 -13.22 5.17
CA ILE A 38 -15.93 -13.14 6.34
C ILE A 38 -14.48 -13.39 5.94
N ASP A 39 -14.23 -14.42 5.13
CA ASP A 39 -12.89 -14.78 4.70
C ASP A 39 -12.31 -13.75 3.72
N MET A 40 -13.13 -13.18 2.84
CA MET A 40 -12.74 -12.05 1.99
C MET A 40 -12.36 -10.82 2.81
N LEU A 41 -13.15 -10.48 3.84
CA LEU A 41 -12.84 -9.36 4.72
C LEU A 41 -11.53 -9.56 5.48
N LYS A 42 -11.26 -10.79 5.95
CA LYS A 42 -9.98 -11.14 6.59
C LYS A 42 -8.81 -11.03 5.61
N TRP A 43 -8.99 -11.48 4.37
CA TRP A 43 -7.97 -11.38 3.32
C TRP A 43 -7.65 -9.92 2.99
N LEU A 44 -8.68 -9.07 2.83
CA LEU A 44 -8.50 -7.64 2.58
C LEU A 44 -7.83 -6.93 3.76
N ALA A 45 -8.19 -7.28 5.00
CA ALA A 45 -7.56 -6.75 6.20
C ALA A 45 -6.08 -7.14 6.30
N ALA A 46 -5.73 -8.40 6.01
CA ALA A 46 -4.35 -8.87 6.00
C ALA A 46 -3.51 -8.15 4.94
N ARG A 47 -4.05 -7.95 3.73
CA ARG A 47 -3.39 -7.15 2.68
C ARG A 47 -3.19 -5.69 3.12
N GLN A 48 -4.13 -5.14 3.87
CA GLN A 48 -4.02 -3.79 4.41
C GLN A 48 -2.95 -3.69 5.52
N GLU A 49 -2.82 -4.71 6.38
CA GLU A 49 -1.73 -4.82 7.36
C GLU A 49 -0.36 -4.98 6.69
N GLU A 50 -0.31 -5.62 5.53
CA GLU A 50 0.88 -5.69 4.65
C GLU A 50 1.16 -4.38 3.88
N GLY A 51 0.34 -3.34 4.09
CA GLY A 51 0.51 -2.00 3.54
C GLY A 51 -0.16 -1.74 2.19
N LEU A 52 -0.97 -2.67 1.66
CA LEU A 52 -1.77 -2.40 0.47
C LEU A 52 -2.95 -1.49 0.81
N SER A 53 -3.24 -0.53 -0.06
CA SER A 53 -4.48 0.24 0.05
C SER A 53 -5.70 -0.67 -0.19
N ILE A 54 -6.81 -0.40 0.49
CA ILE A 54 -8.04 -1.19 0.34
C ILE A 54 -8.50 -1.24 -1.12
N SER A 55 -8.37 -0.14 -1.87
CA SER A 55 -8.70 -0.12 -3.30
C SER A 55 -7.85 -1.11 -4.09
N ARG A 56 -6.52 -1.11 -3.87
CA ARG A 56 -5.60 -2.01 -4.56
C ARG A 56 -5.79 -3.47 -4.13
N ALA A 57 -6.14 -3.71 -2.87
CA ALA A 57 -6.51 -5.03 -2.38
C ALA A 57 -7.82 -5.52 -3.05
N VAL A 58 -8.80 -4.64 -3.25
CA VAL A 58 -10.04 -4.93 -3.98
C VAL A 58 -9.78 -5.21 -5.47
N ASP A 59 -8.94 -4.41 -6.11
CA ASP A 59 -8.56 -4.63 -7.52
C ASP A 59 -7.83 -5.98 -7.69
N LEU A 60 -6.93 -6.29 -6.75
CA LEU A 60 -6.23 -7.58 -6.71
C LEU A 60 -7.22 -8.73 -6.50
N TRP A 61 -8.18 -8.58 -5.59
CA TRP A 61 -9.23 -9.56 -5.37
C TRP A 61 -10.03 -9.85 -6.66
N HIS A 62 -10.45 -8.80 -7.37
CA HIS A 62 -11.17 -8.93 -8.63
C HIS A 62 -10.31 -9.57 -9.73
N SER A 63 -9.02 -9.23 -9.81
CA SER A 63 -8.10 -9.83 -10.79
C SER A 63 -7.93 -11.34 -10.55
N LEU A 64 -7.74 -11.77 -9.30
CA LEU A 64 -7.61 -13.18 -8.93
C LEU A 64 -8.88 -13.97 -9.24
N GLN A 65 -10.04 -13.36 -9.00
CA GLN A 65 -11.34 -13.96 -9.31
C GLN A 65 -11.56 -14.13 -10.82
N GLN A 66 -11.10 -13.17 -11.64
CA GLN A 66 -11.17 -13.25 -13.10
C GLN A 66 -10.21 -14.30 -13.68
N GLU A 67 -9.06 -14.51 -13.05
CA GLU A 67 -8.10 -15.57 -13.39
C GLU A 67 -8.55 -16.97 -12.94
N GLY A 68 -9.72 -17.10 -12.30
CA GLY A 68 -10.26 -18.36 -11.81
C GLY A 68 -9.50 -18.92 -10.59
N GLN A 69 -8.62 -18.13 -10.00
CA GLN A 69 -7.87 -18.49 -8.79
C GLN A 69 -8.73 -18.16 -7.57
N ASN A 70 -8.90 -19.11 -6.64
CA ASN A 70 -9.56 -18.83 -5.38
C ASN A 70 -8.58 -18.10 -4.44
N PRO A 71 -8.73 -16.78 -4.20
CA PRO A 71 -7.81 -16.01 -3.34
C PRO A 71 -7.78 -16.51 -1.89
N LEU A 72 -8.81 -17.26 -1.49
CA LEU A 72 -8.96 -17.88 -0.18
C LEU A 72 -8.22 -19.23 -0.06
N GLN A 73 -7.92 -19.91 -1.16
CA GLN A 73 -7.14 -21.17 -1.16
C GLN A 73 -5.63 -20.93 -1.20
N ALA A 74 -5.19 -19.77 -1.70
CA ALA A 74 -3.78 -19.37 -1.75
C ALA A 74 -3.14 -19.11 -0.37
N THR A 75 -3.93 -19.12 0.71
CA THR A 75 -3.42 -19.01 2.09
C THR A 75 -2.80 -20.32 2.59
N SER A 76 -2.99 -21.42 1.85
CA SER A 76 -2.41 -22.72 2.17
C SER A 76 -1.54 -23.18 1.01
N HIS A 77 -0.23 -22.99 1.17
CA HIS A 77 0.88 -23.54 0.37
C HIS A 77 1.47 -22.64 -0.73
N SER A 78 2.68 -22.20 -0.41
CA SER A 78 3.87 -22.11 -1.25
C SER A 78 3.68 -21.68 -2.70
N VAL A 79 4.22 -20.48 -2.96
CA VAL A 79 4.69 -19.99 -4.26
C VAL A 79 5.21 -21.12 -5.16
N PRO A 80 4.67 -21.26 -6.38
CA PRO A 80 5.42 -21.77 -7.50
C PRO A 80 5.44 -20.69 -8.59
N GLY A 81 6.58 -20.03 -8.77
CA GLY A 81 6.93 -19.52 -10.10
C GLY A 81 7.52 -20.66 -10.94
N PRO A 82 7.99 -20.41 -12.17
CA PRO A 82 7.51 -19.45 -13.17
C PRO A 82 7.35 -20.13 -14.56
N LEU A 83 6.46 -19.64 -15.43
CA LEU A 83 6.52 -19.90 -16.87
C LEU A 83 6.14 -18.65 -17.66
N ASN A 84 7.06 -17.68 -17.72
CA ASN A 84 7.38 -16.99 -18.96
C ASN A 84 8.69 -16.21 -18.80
N ALA A 85 9.68 -16.60 -19.60
CA ALA A 85 10.95 -15.93 -19.72
C ALA A 85 10.77 -14.63 -20.51
N GLN A 86 10.57 -13.54 -19.79
CA GLN A 86 11.07 -12.22 -20.17
C GLN A 86 12.08 -11.82 -19.07
N PRO A 87 13.13 -11.04 -19.35
CA PRO A 87 13.95 -10.46 -18.30
C PRO A 87 13.15 -9.34 -17.62
N THR A 88 12.11 -9.70 -16.88
CA THR A 88 11.37 -8.82 -16.00
C THR A 88 12.09 -8.84 -14.66
N LEU A 89 12.97 -7.87 -14.44
CA LEU A 89 13.28 -7.44 -13.07
C LEU A 89 11.94 -7.31 -12.33
N PRO A 90 11.75 -7.94 -11.16
CA PRO A 90 10.50 -7.80 -10.43
C PRO A 90 10.29 -6.30 -10.17
N ALA A 91 9.21 -5.70 -10.67
CA ALA A 91 8.96 -4.27 -10.49
C ALA A 91 8.96 -3.85 -9.00
N GLY A 92 8.71 -4.81 -8.09
CA GLY A 92 8.90 -4.64 -6.64
C GLY A 92 10.37 -4.51 -6.18
N SER A 93 11.36 -5.09 -6.88
CA SER A 93 12.78 -4.93 -6.54
C SER A 93 13.29 -3.54 -6.92
N ALA A 94 12.88 -3.00 -8.07
CA ALA A 94 13.37 -1.71 -8.54
C ALA A 94 12.91 -0.55 -7.62
N VAL A 95 11.65 -0.52 -7.19
CA VAL A 95 11.18 0.46 -6.19
C VAL A 95 11.84 0.23 -4.83
N THR A 96 12.09 -1.03 -4.45
CA THR A 96 12.79 -1.36 -3.20
C THR A 96 14.25 -0.88 -3.23
N GLU A 97 14.93 -0.98 -4.38
CA GLU A 97 16.29 -0.45 -4.56
C GLU A 97 16.30 1.08 -4.46
N LEU A 98 15.34 1.75 -5.09
CA LEU A 98 15.18 3.21 -4.96
C LEU A 98 14.91 3.62 -3.52
N ARG A 99 14.05 2.89 -2.79
CA ARG A 99 13.79 3.13 -1.37
C ARG A 99 15.06 2.97 -0.54
N ARG A 100 15.80 1.89 -0.74
CA ARG A 100 17.07 1.66 -0.02
C ARG A 100 18.10 2.75 -0.32
N GLY A 101 18.22 3.16 -1.58
CA GLY A 101 19.09 4.25 -1.99
C GLY A 101 18.68 5.58 -1.33
N TRP A 102 17.37 5.85 -1.28
CA TRP A 102 16.83 7.04 -0.62
C TRP A 102 17.13 7.05 0.88
N ILE A 103 16.87 5.95 1.59
CA ILE A 103 17.22 5.79 3.01
C ILE A 103 18.73 6.00 3.23
N SER A 104 19.57 5.36 2.41
CA SER A 104 21.03 5.51 2.51
C SER A 104 21.48 6.96 2.32
N ALA A 105 20.87 7.69 1.38
CA ALA A 105 21.15 9.11 1.18
C ALA A 105 20.69 9.96 2.37
N CYS A 106 19.52 9.65 2.96
CA CYS A 106 19.05 10.30 4.18
C CYS A 106 19.98 10.07 5.37
N LEU A 107 20.47 8.85 5.57
CA LEU A 107 21.42 8.53 6.63
C LEU A 107 22.76 9.26 6.44
N ALA A 108 23.17 9.51 5.19
CA ALA A 108 24.37 10.26 4.85
C ALA A 108 24.17 11.80 4.84
N PHE A 109 22.95 12.30 5.12
CA PHE A 109 22.57 13.71 4.94
C PHE A 109 22.83 14.24 3.51
N ASP A 110 22.80 13.35 2.51
CA ASP A 110 22.98 13.74 1.11
C ASP A 110 21.62 14.12 0.50
N GLU A 111 21.22 15.36 0.74
CA GLU A 111 19.98 15.93 0.22
C GLU A 111 19.87 15.82 -1.29
N ARG A 112 20.97 16.11 -2.00
CA ARG A 112 20.99 16.14 -3.46
C ARG A 112 20.71 14.75 -4.03
N THR A 113 21.35 13.72 -3.49
CA THR A 113 21.11 12.35 -3.94
C THR A 113 19.70 11.88 -3.59
N ALA A 114 19.22 12.19 -2.39
CA ALA A 114 17.86 11.84 -1.97
C ALA A 114 16.79 12.47 -2.88
N GLU A 115 16.94 13.75 -3.23
CA GLU A 115 16.04 14.44 -4.16
C GLU A 115 16.08 13.86 -5.57
N ASN A 116 17.28 13.56 -6.08
CA ASN A 116 17.43 12.96 -7.41
C ASN A 116 16.72 11.60 -7.48
N ILE A 117 16.81 10.78 -6.42
CA ILE A 117 16.10 9.50 -6.35
C ILE A 117 14.59 9.72 -6.36
N LEU A 118 14.07 10.69 -5.60
CA LEU A 118 12.63 11.01 -5.61
C LEU A 118 12.15 11.53 -6.98
N ALA A 119 12.93 12.39 -7.62
CA ALA A 119 12.64 12.90 -8.95
C ALA A 119 12.63 11.77 -9.99
N HIS A 120 13.63 10.89 -9.95
CA HIS A 120 13.73 9.73 -10.83
C HIS A 120 12.58 8.74 -10.59
N ALA A 121 12.25 8.43 -9.33
CA ALA A 121 11.13 7.57 -8.97
C ALA A 121 9.80 8.14 -9.47
N SER A 122 9.60 9.46 -9.35
CA SER A 122 8.38 10.13 -9.84
C SER A 122 8.25 10.14 -11.37
N ALA A 123 9.37 10.01 -12.10
CA ALA A 123 9.35 9.89 -13.55
C ALA A 123 9.07 8.46 -14.03
N LEU A 124 9.42 7.45 -13.20
CA LEU A 124 9.27 6.04 -13.54
C LEU A 124 7.99 5.39 -13.01
N TYR A 125 7.44 5.88 -11.90
CA TYR A 125 6.32 5.25 -11.21
C TYR A 125 5.16 6.22 -10.97
N PRO A 126 3.92 5.71 -10.89
CA PRO A 126 2.78 6.49 -10.43
C PRO A 126 3.02 7.06 -9.03
N LEU A 127 2.43 8.23 -8.76
CA LEU A 127 2.67 8.94 -7.52
C LEU A 127 2.29 8.13 -6.29
N GLU A 128 1.23 7.32 -6.37
CA GLU A 128 0.80 6.44 -5.30
C GLU A 128 1.90 5.44 -4.93
N THR A 129 2.64 4.94 -5.92
CA THR A 129 3.76 4.02 -5.68
C THR A 129 4.92 4.76 -5.01
N VAL A 130 5.25 5.99 -5.43
CA VAL A 130 6.29 6.78 -4.77
C VAL A 130 5.91 7.14 -3.33
N CYS A 131 4.66 7.52 -3.08
CA CYS A 131 4.19 7.85 -1.75
C CYS A 131 4.13 6.63 -0.81
N PHE A 132 3.52 5.52 -1.24
CA PHE A 132 3.30 4.37 -0.36
C PHE A 132 4.50 3.41 -0.30
N GLU A 133 5.09 3.09 -1.45
CA GLU A 133 6.14 2.07 -1.52
C GLU A 133 7.55 2.63 -1.27
N LEU A 134 7.78 3.93 -1.49
CA LEU A 134 9.08 4.56 -1.27
C LEU A 134 9.08 5.45 -0.03
N LEU A 135 8.24 6.49 0.02
CA LEU A 135 8.24 7.46 1.14
C LEU A 135 7.71 6.85 2.43
N GLN A 136 6.50 6.29 2.43
CA GLN A 136 5.88 5.75 3.65
C GLN A 136 6.69 4.57 4.21
N LYS A 137 7.03 3.58 3.37
CA LYS A 137 7.86 2.45 3.79
C LYS A 137 9.27 2.89 4.21
N GLY A 138 9.86 3.88 3.51
CA GLY A 138 11.18 4.40 3.85
C GLY A 138 11.21 5.11 5.21
N LEU A 139 10.21 5.93 5.50
CA LEU A 139 10.05 6.59 6.80
C LEU A 139 9.77 5.59 7.92
N MET A 140 9.01 4.53 7.66
CA MET A 140 8.78 3.45 8.62
C MET A 140 10.10 2.73 8.98
N GLU A 141 10.90 2.36 7.97
CA GLU A 141 12.22 1.74 8.18
C GLU A 141 13.18 2.68 8.96
N MET A 142 13.17 3.99 8.66
CA MET A 142 13.92 5.00 9.40
C MET A 142 13.47 5.11 10.87
N GLY A 143 12.15 5.07 11.11
CA GLY A 143 11.56 5.12 12.45
C GLY A 143 11.88 3.89 13.29
N GLU A 144 11.83 2.69 12.69
CA GLU A 144 12.31 1.46 13.33
C GLU A 144 13.81 1.54 13.64
N GLY A 145 14.60 2.07 12.69
CA GLY A 145 16.03 2.28 12.88
C GLY A 145 16.33 3.24 14.04
N TRP A 146 15.52 4.27 14.22
CA TRP A 146 15.61 5.20 15.35
C TRP A 146 15.24 4.52 16.67
N TYR A 147 14.13 3.77 16.70
CA TYR A 147 13.70 3.00 17.88
C TYR A 147 14.77 2.01 18.34
N ASN A 148 15.47 1.38 17.39
CA ASN A 148 16.56 0.44 17.65
C ASN A 148 17.93 1.12 17.92
N GLY A 149 18.01 2.45 17.89
CA GLY A 149 19.25 3.20 18.14
C GLY A 149 20.28 3.18 17.00
N THR A 150 19.91 2.71 15.80
CA THR A 150 20.76 2.66 14.60
C THR A 150 20.67 3.93 13.75
N VAL A 151 19.61 4.72 13.94
CA VAL A 151 19.35 6.00 13.25
C VAL A 151 19.22 7.11 14.30
N THR A 152 19.84 8.25 14.05
CA THR A 152 19.77 9.41 14.94
C THR A 152 18.47 10.18 14.75
N VAL A 153 18.06 10.94 15.78
CA VAL A 153 16.90 11.84 15.70
C VAL A 153 17.04 12.83 14.54
N GLN A 154 18.25 13.34 14.32
CA GLN A 154 18.54 14.29 13.24
C GLN A 154 18.35 13.65 11.85
N GLN A 155 18.74 12.39 11.67
CA GLN A 155 18.54 11.67 10.41
C GLN A 155 17.05 11.41 10.14
N GLU A 156 16.29 11.01 11.16
CA GLU A 156 14.82 10.84 11.05
C GLU A 156 14.15 12.16 10.63
N HIS A 157 14.43 13.24 11.35
CA HIS A 157 13.86 14.55 11.04
C HIS A 157 14.24 15.04 9.65
N PHE A 158 15.48 14.79 9.23
CA PHE A 158 15.93 15.13 7.89
C PHE A 158 15.13 14.40 6.80
N ALA A 159 14.92 13.09 6.95
CA ALA A 159 14.13 12.32 5.98
C ALA A 159 12.66 12.75 5.97
N SER A 160 12.06 12.94 7.15
CA SER A 160 10.67 13.41 7.30
C SER A 160 10.47 14.79 6.68
N ALA A 161 11.41 15.72 6.87
CA ALA A 161 11.36 17.04 6.24
C ALA A 161 11.45 16.97 4.71
N LEU A 162 12.32 16.12 4.17
CA LEU A 162 12.48 15.94 2.72
C LEU A 162 11.22 15.33 2.09
N ALA A 163 10.64 14.32 2.75
CA ALA A 163 9.39 13.68 2.33
C ALA A 163 8.24 14.69 2.33
N MET A 164 8.10 15.49 3.38
CA MET A 164 7.05 16.52 3.47
C MET A 164 7.20 17.57 2.37
N ARG A 165 8.42 18.08 2.14
CA ARG A 165 8.70 19.03 1.05
C ARG A 165 8.29 18.47 -0.32
N ARG A 166 8.51 17.17 -0.54
CA ARG A 166 8.10 16.52 -1.78
C ARG A 166 6.58 16.44 -1.91
N LEU A 167 5.88 16.07 -0.85
CA LEU A 167 4.41 16.00 -0.84
C LEU A 167 3.79 17.39 -1.06
N ASP A 168 4.33 18.43 -0.42
CA ASP A 168 3.86 19.80 -0.61
C ASP A 168 4.03 20.26 -2.07
N ALA A 169 5.17 19.94 -2.68
CA ALA A 169 5.42 20.25 -4.09
C ALA A 169 4.42 19.55 -5.03
N LEU A 170 4.02 18.32 -4.71
CA LEU A 170 3.04 17.57 -5.49
C LEU A 170 1.63 18.15 -5.35
N VAL A 171 1.24 18.52 -4.14
CA VAL A 171 -0.05 19.19 -3.87
C VAL A 171 -0.10 20.55 -4.58
N ALA A 172 0.99 21.31 -4.58
CA ALA A 172 1.07 22.58 -5.30
C ALA A 172 1.02 22.44 -6.83
N ALA A 173 1.47 21.29 -7.36
CA ALA A 173 1.44 21.00 -8.79
C ALA A 173 0.05 20.56 -9.29
N THR A 174 -0.85 20.15 -8.41
CA THR A 174 -2.23 19.83 -8.77
C THR A 174 -3.03 21.10 -9.09
N PRO A 175 -3.77 21.16 -10.23
CA PRO A 175 -4.59 22.31 -10.54
C PRO A 175 -5.67 22.51 -9.47
N PRO A 176 -6.01 23.78 -9.14
CA PRO A 176 -7.04 24.07 -8.16
C PRO A 176 -8.37 23.43 -8.59
N PRO A 177 -9.20 22.97 -7.62
CA PRO A 177 -10.47 22.33 -7.94
C PRO A 177 -11.35 23.28 -8.74
N THR A 178 -11.49 23.03 -10.04
CA THR A 178 -12.46 23.71 -10.89
C THR A 178 -13.84 23.21 -10.50
N ARG A 179 -14.54 23.94 -9.63
CA ARG A 179 -15.96 23.72 -9.39
C ARG A 179 -16.76 24.76 -10.19
N PRO A 180 -17.69 24.36 -11.08
CA PRO A 180 -18.72 25.25 -11.60
C PRO A 180 -19.77 25.58 -10.54
#